data_AF-A0A4R3EDR8-F1
#
_entry.id   AF-A0A4R3EDR8-F1
#
_cell.length_a   1.000
_cell.length_b   1.000
_cell.length_c   1.000
_cell.angle_alpha   90.00
_cell.angle_beta   90.00
_cell.angle_gamma   90.00
#
_symmetry.space_group_name_H-M   'P 1'
#
loop_
_entity.id
_entity.type
_entity.pdbx_description
1 polymer ?
#
loop_
_entity_poly.entity_id
_entity_poly.type
_entity_poly.pdbx_seq_one_letter_code
_entity_poly.pdbx_strand_id
1 'polypeptide(L)'
;MARTSSRSRKPIRFGDNGGPPLDDPPLHEPEWGKGEIGRYFDWRTAYRKAWKKPPAIALRRQERAEELGLTYEEYTLEILERGYFPQPEHVAAIIARRPERRKAGGIVAQSLKGLRSKRSDA
;
A
#
# COMPACT_ATOMS: atom_id res chain seq x y z
N MET A 1 16.33 -41.85 27.62
CA MET A 1 16.95 -42.49 26.43
C MET A 1 16.33 -41.89 25.17
N ALA A 2 17.00 -40.95 24.51
CA ALA A 2 16.52 -40.34 23.27
C ALA A 2 17.28 -40.96 22.08
N ARG A 3 16.54 -41.59 21.15
CA ARG A 3 17.08 -42.18 19.92
C ARG A 3 17.31 -41.07 18.89
N THR A 4 18.58 -40.76 18.60
CA THR A 4 18.95 -39.87 17.50
C THR A 4 18.72 -40.58 16.17
N SER A 5 17.80 -40.06 15.36
CA SER A 5 17.51 -40.52 14.00
C SER A 5 18.69 -40.24 13.07
N SER A 6 19.47 -41.26 12.73
CA SER A 6 20.53 -41.16 11.72
C SER A 6 19.91 -41.15 10.30
N ARG A 7 19.70 -39.97 9.71
CA ARG A 7 19.39 -39.89 8.27
C ARG A 7 20.67 -40.15 7.47
N SER A 8 20.55 -41.05 6.50
CA SER A 8 21.63 -41.60 5.66
C SER A 8 22.44 -40.51 4.96
N ARG A 9 23.76 -40.52 5.16
CA ARG A 9 24.73 -39.68 4.46
C ARG A 9 24.81 -40.15 2.99
N LYS A 10 24.61 -39.26 2.03
CA LYS A 10 24.86 -39.59 0.61
C LYS A 10 26.34 -39.93 0.44
N PRO A 11 26.70 -41.02 -0.27
CA PRO A 11 28.10 -41.38 -0.46
C PRO A 11 28.80 -40.33 -1.33
N ILE A 12 29.96 -39.88 -0.86
CA ILE A 12 30.88 -38.96 -1.54
C ILE A 12 31.35 -39.64 -2.83
N ARG A 13 31.30 -38.94 -3.97
CA ARG A 13 31.71 -39.48 -5.26
C ARG A 13 33.20 -39.16 -5.51
N PHE A 14 33.86 -39.98 -6.31
CA PHE A 14 35.25 -39.72 -6.72
C PHE A 14 35.33 -38.38 -7.47
N GLY A 15 36.11 -37.44 -6.93
CA GLY A 15 36.24 -36.06 -7.44
C GLY A 15 35.71 -34.97 -6.50
N ASP A 16 35.05 -35.35 -5.40
CA ASP A 16 34.56 -34.41 -4.39
C ASP A 16 35.68 -34.07 -3.38
N ASN A 17 35.94 -32.78 -3.11
CA ASN A 17 36.98 -32.32 -2.17
C ASN A 17 36.64 -32.56 -0.69
N GLY A 18 35.59 -33.34 -0.37
CA GLY A 18 35.18 -33.65 1.00
C GLY A 18 35.00 -32.40 1.88
N GLY A 19 34.65 -31.25 1.29
CA GLY A 19 34.48 -30.00 2.02
C GLY A 19 33.54 -30.17 3.21
N PRO A 20 33.74 -29.42 4.31
CA PRO A 20 32.90 -29.53 5.48
C PRO A 20 31.42 -29.46 5.05
N PRO A 21 30.56 -30.34 5.59
CA PRO A 21 29.14 -30.32 5.26
C PRO A 21 28.66 -28.88 5.38
N LEU A 22 28.10 -28.33 4.29
CA LEU A 22 27.43 -27.04 4.41
C LEU A 22 26.31 -27.27 5.42
N ASP A 23 26.25 -26.41 6.45
CA ASP A 23 25.05 -26.33 7.27
C ASP A 23 23.90 -26.14 6.29
N ASP A 24 22.94 -27.08 6.29
CA ASP A 24 21.80 -27.01 5.40
C ASP A 24 21.22 -25.60 5.53
N PRO A 25 21.08 -24.83 4.44
CA PRO A 25 20.44 -23.53 4.53
C PRO A 25 19.09 -23.75 5.20
N PRO A 26 18.69 -22.88 6.15
CA PRO A 26 17.45 -23.07 6.88
C PRO A 26 16.34 -23.34 5.87
N LEU A 27 15.63 -24.46 6.07
CA LEU A 27 14.54 -24.89 5.20
C LEU A 27 13.69 -23.67 4.87
N HIS A 28 13.62 -23.30 3.59
CA HIS A 28 12.82 -22.16 3.16
C HIS A 28 11.37 -22.43 3.52
N GLU A 29 10.88 -21.80 4.59
CA GLU A 29 9.48 -21.85 4.96
C GLU A 29 8.72 -20.87 4.06
N PRO A 30 7.82 -21.37 3.19
CA PRO A 30 7.04 -20.49 2.34
C PRO A 30 6.08 -19.65 3.20
N GLU A 31 5.67 -18.48 2.70
CA GLU A 31 4.79 -17.56 3.44
C GLU A 31 3.46 -18.20 3.90
N TRP A 32 2.97 -19.22 3.19
CA TRP A 32 1.74 -19.95 3.51
C TRP A 32 1.94 -21.11 4.52
N GLY A 33 3.16 -21.31 5.01
CA GLY A 33 3.51 -22.33 6.00
C GLY A 33 3.13 -23.74 5.56
N LYS A 34 2.58 -24.54 6.49
CA LYS A 34 2.12 -25.92 6.26
C LYS A 34 0.74 -26.03 5.60
N GLY A 35 0.12 -24.89 5.27
CA GLY A 35 -1.23 -24.85 4.68
C GLY A 35 -1.22 -25.03 3.16
N GLU A 36 -2.42 -25.10 2.58
CA GLU A 36 -2.60 -25.08 1.14
C GLU A 36 -2.27 -23.70 0.57
N ILE A 37 -1.43 -23.66 -0.47
CA ILE A 37 -0.97 -22.42 -1.11
C ILE A 37 -2.13 -21.52 -1.55
N GLY A 38 -3.17 -22.10 -2.16
CA GLY A 38 -4.32 -21.36 -2.68
C GLY A 38 -5.07 -20.60 -1.58
N ARG A 39 -5.30 -21.27 -0.44
CA ARG A 39 -6.06 -20.69 0.68
C ARG A 39 -5.41 -19.43 1.25
N TYR A 40 -4.07 -19.40 1.33
CA TYR A 40 -3.33 -18.24 1.81
C TYR A 40 -3.50 -17.02 0.89
N PHE A 41 -3.33 -17.21 -0.42
CA PHE A 41 -3.45 -16.10 -1.38
C PHE A 41 -4.89 -15.63 -1.55
N ASP A 42 -5.86 -16.53 -1.51
CA ASP A 42 -7.28 -16.19 -1.57
C ASP A 42 -7.69 -15.35 -0.34
N TRP A 43 -7.30 -15.78 0.85
CA TRP A 43 -7.55 -15.02 2.08
C TRP A 43 -6.84 -13.66 2.06
N ARG A 44 -5.56 -13.62 1.68
CA ARG A 44 -4.79 -12.37 1.58
C ARG A 44 -5.45 -11.39 0.60
N THR A 45 -5.94 -11.89 -0.53
CA THR A 45 -6.62 -11.08 -1.55
C THR A 45 -7.98 -10.59 -1.05
N ALA A 46 -8.79 -11.47 -0.46
CA ALA A 46 -10.08 -11.11 0.13
C ALA A 46 -9.93 -10.08 1.25
N TYR A 47 -8.95 -10.27 2.15
CA TYR A 47 -8.57 -9.32 3.18
C TYR A 47 -8.22 -7.96 2.57
N ARG A 48 -7.28 -7.90 1.62
CA ARG A 48 -6.90 -6.64 0.97
C ARG A 48 -8.08 -5.95 0.29
N LYS A 49 -9.00 -6.71 -0.31
CA LYS A 49 -10.21 -6.19 -0.96
C LYS A 49 -11.21 -5.65 0.07
N ALA A 50 -11.44 -6.36 1.17
CA ALA A 50 -12.34 -5.94 2.24
C ALA A 50 -11.86 -4.67 2.94
N TRP A 51 -10.54 -4.54 3.15
CA TRP A 51 -9.92 -3.37 3.78
C TRP A 51 -9.55 -2.26 2.79
N LYS A 52 -9.77 -2.45 1.49
CA LYS A 52 -9.59 -1.39 0.48
C LYS A 52 -10.72 -0.39 0.63
N LYS A 53 -10.39 0.84 1.05
CA LYS A 53 -11.37 1.93 1.13
C LYS A 53 -12.04 2.13 -0.24
N PRO A 54 -13.38 2.17 -0.32
CA PRO A 54 -14.06 2.40 -1.59
C PRO A 54 -13.67 3.77 -2.14
N PRO A 55 -13.31 3.88 -3.42
CA PRO A 55 -12.89 5.15 -4.02
C PRO A 55 -14.01 6.20 -4.05
N ALA A 56 -15.27 5.79 -3.82
CA ALA A 56 -16.45 6.65 -3.83
C ALA A 56 -16.31 7.89 -2.94
N ILE A 57 -15.72 7.76 -1.74
CA ILE A 57 -15.55 8.91 -0.84
C ILE A 57 -14.53 9.90 -1.41
N ALA A 58 -13.41 9.40 -1.94
CA ALA A 58 -12.38 10.24 -2.56
C ALA A 58 -12.92 10.94 -3.83
N LEU A 59 -13.70 10.23 -4.65
CA LEU A 59 -14.34 10.79 -5.85
C LEU A 59 -15.36 11.87 -5.49
N ARG A 60 -16.24 11.62 -4.52
CA ARG A 60 -17.19 12.62 -4.03
C ARG A 60 -16.48 13.86 -3.48
N ARG A 61 -15.38 13.69 -2.74
CA ARG A 61 -14.58 14.83 -2.24
C ARG A 61 -13.92 15.59 -3.38
N GLN A 62 -13.46 14.90 -4.42
CA GLN A 62 -12.92 15.53 -5.62
C GLN A 62 -13.99 16.38 -6.33
N GLU A 63 -15.19 15.86 -6.55
CA GLU A 63 -16.30 16.59 -7.17
C GLU A 63 -16.65 17.85 -6.36
N ARG A 64 -16.77 17.73 -5.03
CA ARG A 64 -17.03 18.89 -4.15
C ARG A 64 -15.91 19.92 -4.14
N ALA A 65 -14.66 19.47 -4.21
CA ALA A 65 -13.53 20.37 -4.33
C ALA A 65 -13.57 21.15 -5.67
N GLU A 66 -13.89 20.46 -6.78
CA GLU A 66 -14.04 21.06 -8.10
C GLU A 66 -15.20 22.10 -8.12
N GLU A 67 -16.35 21.78 -7.52
CA GLU A 67 -17.49 22.72 -7.36
C GLU A 67 -17.08 24.03 -6.65
N LEU A 68 -16.18 23.94 -5.66
CA LEU A 68 -15.73 25.07 -4.85
C LEU A 68 -14.46 25.76 -5.39
N GLY A 69 -13.87 25.26 -6.48
CA GLY A 69 -12.61 25.76 -7.01
C GLY A 69 -11.38 25.48 -6.11
N LEU A 70 -11.50 24.48 -5.23
CA LEU A 70 -10.43 24.01 -4.34
C LEU A 70 -9.72 22.78 -4.92
N THR A 71 -8.52 22.49 -4.45
CA THR A 71 -7.88 21.21 -4.73
C THR A 71 -8.45 20.11 -3.82
N TYR A 72 -8.32 18.84 -4.23
CA TYR A 72 -8.69 17.69 -3.40
C TYR A 72 -8.08 17.76 -2.00
N GLU A 73 -6.79 18.11 -1.97
CA GLU A 73 -5.98 18.18 -0.75
C GLU A 73 -6.47 19.32 0.14
N GLU A 74 -6.72 20.50 -0.42
CA GLU A 74 -7.30 21.63 0.33
C GLU A 74 -8.62 21.20 0.97
N TYR A 75 -9.58 20.68 0.19
CA TYR A 75 -10.88 20.25 0.68
C TYR A 75 -10.78 19.14 1.72
N THR A 76 -9.90 18.15 1.49
CA THR A 76 -9.71 17.01 2.39
C THR A 76 -9.06 17.43 3.70
N LEU A 77 -8.10 18.36 3.68
CA LEU A 77 -7.44 18.84 4.90
C LEU A 77 -8.40 19.64 5.79
N GLU A 78 -9.34 20.39 5.23
CA GLU A 78 -10.39 21.01 6.06
C GLU A 78 -11.21 19.96 6.81
N ILE A 79 -11.52 18.84 6.18
CA ILE A 79 -12.25 17.74 6.82
C ILE A 79 -11.39 17.03 7.88
N LEU A 80 -10.13 16.73 7.55
CA LEU A 80 -9.26 15.92 8.40
C LEU A 80 -8.66 16.69 9.58
N GLU A 81 -8.33 17.97 9.39
CA GLU A 81 -7.70 18.79 10.44
C GLU A 81 -8.72 19.59 11.24
N ARG A 82 -9.75 20.13 10.59
CA ARG A 82 -10.73 21.03 11.22
C ARG A 82 -12.08 20.37 11.50
N GLY A 83 -12.33 19.19 10.92
CA GLY A 83 -13.54 18.41 11.17
C GLY A 83 -14.80 18.93 10.50
N TYR A 84 -14.71 19.85 9.53
CA TYR A 84 -15.88 20.36 8.81
C TYR A 84 -15.78 20.19 7.29
N PHE A 85 -16.94 20.14 6.64
CA PHE A 85 -17.04 20.14 5.18
C PHE A 85 -17.00 21.58 4.65
N PRO A 86 -16.04 21.94 3.77
CA PRO A 86 -15.95 23.27 3.19
C PRO A 86 -17.26 23.72 2.55
N GLN A 87 -17.63 24.96 2.83
CA GLN A 87 -18.77 25.66 2.23
C GLN A 87 -18.24 26.81 1.36
N PRO A 88 -19.05 27.39 0.46
CA PRO A 88 -18.64 28.52 -0.38
C PRO A 88 -18.05 29.69 0.43
N GLU A 89 -18.58 29.95 1.61
CA GLU A 89 -18.12 31.01 2.53
C GLU A 89 -16.68 30.79 3.01
N HIS A 90 -16.23 29.54 3.13
CA HIS A 90 -14.90 29.20 3.62
C HIS A 90 -13.82 29.31 2.54
N VAL A 91 -14.21 29.34 1.26
CA VAL A 91 -13.28 29.23 0.12
C VAL A 91 -12.23 30.34 0.14
N ALA A 92 -12.65 31.59 0.39
CA ALA A 92 -11.73 32.73 0.44
C ALA A 92 -10.64 32.56 1.51
N ALA A 93 -11.02 32.11 2.71
CA ALA A 93 -10.08 31.87 3.80
C ALA A 93 -9.12 30.71 3.51
N ILE A 94 -9.60 29.66 2.84
CA ILE A 94 -8.77 28.51 2.44
C ILE A 94 -7.74 28.95 1.39
N ILE A 95 -8.15 29.72 0.38
CA ILE A 95 -7.27 30.24 -0.67
C ILE A 95 -6.21 31.19 -0.08
N ALA A 96 -6.60 32.03 0.88
CA ALA A 96 -5.67 32.96 1.54
C ALA A 96 -4.50 32.26 2.25
N ARG A 97 -4.68 31.00 2.68
CA ARG A 97 -3.63 30.18 3.35
C ARG A 97 -2.64 29.52 2.38
N ARG A 98 -2.87 29.58 1.07
CA ARG A 98 -1.96 28.96 0.08
C ARG A 98 -0.48 29.38 0.22
N PRO A 99 -0.13 30.65 0.47
CA PRO A 99 1.26 31.05 0.66
C PRO A 99 1.93 30.37 1.85
N GLU A 100 1.21 30.24 2.98
CA GLU A 100 1.69 29.53 4.17
C GLU A 100 1.92 28.05 3.88
N ARG A 101 0.97 27.41 3.18
CA ARG A 101 1.10 26.01 2.75
C ARG A 101 2.32 25.79 1.85
N ARG A 102 2.61 26.72 0.92
CA ARG A 102 3.83 26.65 0.10
C ARG A 102 5.10 26.77 0.95
N LYS A 103 5.11 27.66 1.95
CA LYS A 103 6.25 27.79 2.88
C LYS A 103 6.47 26.54 3.72
N ALA A 104 5.39 25.87 4.13
CA ALA A 104 5.43 24.61 4.88
C ALA A 104 5.82 23.39 4.02
N GLY A 105 6.07 23.56 2.71
CA GLY A 105 6.36 22.45 1.79
C GLY A 105 5.13 21.64 1.39
N GLY A 106 3.91 22.13 1.67
CA GLY A 106 2.66 21.51 1.25
C GLY A 106 2.47 21.58 -0.27
N ILE A 107 1.84 20.54 -0.84
CA ILE A 107 1.66 20.42 -2.28
C ILE A 107 0.46 21.27 -2.71
N VAL A 108 0.69 22.57 -2.94
CA VAL A 108 -0.33 23.47 -3.48
C VAL A 108 -0.49 23.22 -4.99
N ALA A 109 -1.04 22.06 -5.37
CA ALA A 109 -1.61 21.72 -6.69
C ALA A 109 -1.62 20.22 -7.04
N GLN A 110 -1.92 19.29 -6.11
CA GLN A 110 -2.40 17.97 -6.56
C GLN A 110 -3.83 18.09 -7.11
N SER A 111 -3.94 18.60 -8.34
CA SER A 111 -5.13 18.45 -9.14
C SER A 111 -5.14 17.04 -9.71
N LEU A 112 -6.17 16.25 -9.39
CA LEU A 112 -6.42 14.93 -10.00
C LEU A 112 -6.66 15.00 -11.52
N LYS A 113 -6.63 16.21 -12.14
CA LYS A 113 -6.66 16.38 -13.61
C LYS A 113 -5.58 15.56 -14.34
N GLY A 114 -4.44 15.32 -13.71
CA GLY A 114 -3.36 14.49 -14.27
C GLY A 114 -3.61 12.98 -14.25
N LEU A 115 -4.65 12.49 -13.55
CA LEU A 115 -4.95 11.05 -13.45
C LEU A 115 -6.00 10.56 -14.47
N ARG A 116 -6.66 11.49 -15.19
CA ARG A 116 -7.66 11.22 -16.24
C ARG A 116 -7.04 11.18 -17.65
N SER A 117 -5.96 10.43 -17.83
CA SER A 117 -5.36 10.21 -19.15
C SER A 117 -4.75 8.82 -19.34
N LYS A 118 -5.35 7.76 -18.76
CA LYS A 118 -5.03 6.36 -19.10
C LYS A 118 -6.21 5.40 -18.87
N ARG A 119 -7.43 5.73 -19.31
CA ARG A 119 -8.56 4.77 -19.41
C ARG A 119 -9.55 5.22 -20.48
N SER A 120 -9.09 5.23 -21.72
CA SER A 120 -9.92 5.31 -22.93
C SER A 120 -8.99 4.95 -24.07
N ASP A 121 -8.63 3.67 -24.14
CA ASP A 121 -8.00 2.95 -25.26
C ASP A 121 -7.59 1.57 -24.72
N ALA A 122 -8.59 0.69 -24.56
CA ALA A 122 -8.46 -0.76 -24.40
C ALA A 122 -9.83 -1.39 -24.65
#